data_AF-A0A2G8LGK3-F1
#
_entry.id   AF-A0A2G8LGK3-F1
#
_cell.length_a   1.000
_cell.length_b   1.000
_cell.length_c   1.000
_cell.angle_alpha   90.00
_cell.angle_beta   90.00
_cell.angle_gamma   90.00
#
_symmetry.space_group_name_H-M   'P 1'
#
loop_
_entity.id
_entity.type
_entity.pdbx_description
1 polymer ?
#
loop_
_entity_poly.entity_id
_entity_poly.type
_entity_poly.pdbx_seq_one_letter_code
_entity_poly.pdbx_strand_id
1 'polypeptide(L)'
;MSTIQIYKVFDMLDVDGSGKIDFDEFYLLACILVSLKDKEEKQFIYRHSRTVFELLDEDGSQSISASEFSAFGFLFNFHGDAVHQIFKDFDISGDQELDYKEFKMFAMACIDRQNDIDRRKRDKLERSRRQREEKQGRKEVKRLKKIDSSRNWNSLRDVTCNIL
;
A
#
# COMPACT_ATOMS: atom_id res chain seq x y z
N MET A 1 -24.08 1.21 -7.80
CA MET A 1 -23.83 2.65 -7.64
C MET A 1 -25.15 3.37 -7.85
N SER A 2 -25.59 4.21 -6.91
CA SER A 2 -26.80 5.02 -7.11
C SER A 2 -26.47 6.19 -8.03
N THR A 3 -27.45 6.68 -8.80
CA THR A 3 -27.28 7.81 -9.73
C THR A 3 -26.67 9.04 -9.05
N ILE A 4 -26.96 9.24 -7.77
CA ILE A 4 -26.41 10.32 -6.92
C ILE A 4 -24.89 10.21 -6.76
N GLN A 5 -24.34 8.99 -6.68
CA GLN A 5 -22.90 8.78 -6.57
C GLN A 5 -22.18 9.11 -7.89
N ILE A 6 -22.83 8.88 -9.03
CA ILE A 6 -22.25 9.18 -10.35
C ILE A 6 -22.14 10.69 -10.56
N TYR A 7 -23.21 11.44 -10.27
CA TYR A 7 -23.16 12.91 -10.39
C TYR A 7 -22.15 13.53 -9.43
N LYS A 8 -22.08 13.05 -8.19
CA LYS A 8 -21.04 13.51 -7.25
C LYS A 8 -19.62 13.28 -7.78
N VAL A 9 -19.34 12.10 -8.31
CA VAL A 9 -18.02 11.81 -8.89
C VAL A 9 -17.76 12.66 -10.14
N PHE A 10 -18.80 12.96 -10.91
CA PHE A 10 -18.68 13.82 -12.09
C PHE A 10 -18.35 15.25 -11.68
N ASP A 11 -19.14 15.85 -10.77
CA ASP A 11 -18.95 17.21 -10.29
C ASP A 11 -17.57 17.38 -9.62
N MET A 12 -17.09 16.34 -8.93
CA MET A 12 -15.74 16.30 -8.36
C MET A 12 -14.60 16.33 -9.40
N LEU A 13 -14.86 15.88 -10.63
CA LEU A 13 -13.84 15.78 -11.68
C LEU A 13 -13.92 16.92 -12.68
N ASP A 14 -15.08 17.56 -12.77
CA ASP A 14 -15.34 18.80 -13.53
C ASP A 14 -14.79 19.99 -12.73
N VAL A 15 -13.47 20.02 -12.57
CA VAL A 15 -12.74 20.99 -11.75
C VAL A 15 -13.02 22.42 -12.22
N ASP A 16 -13.22 22.61 -13.52
CA ASP A 16 -13.54 23.92 -14.10
C ASP A 16 -15.05 24.26 -14.07
N GLY A 17 -15.90 23.33 -13.62
CA GLY A 17 -17.36 23.49 -13.55
C GLY A 17 -18.03 23.67 -14.92
N SER A 18 -17.39 23.21 -16.01
CA SER A 18 -17.92 23.37 -17.37
C SER A 18 -19.14 22.48 -17.66
N GLY A 19 -19.45 21.54 -16.76
CA GLY A 19 -20.43 20.48 -16.95
C GLY A 19 -19.93 19.39 -17.90
N LYS A 20 -18.61 19.31 -18.13
CA LYS A 20 -17.98 18.36 -19.05
C LYS A 20 -16.57 18.02 -18.56
N ILE A 21 -16.29 16.73 -18.46
CA ILE A 21 -14.93 16.26 -18.22
C ILE A 21 -14.07 16.48 -19.48
N ASP A 22 -13.09 17.36 -19.38
CA ASP A 22 -12.10 17.57 -20.42
C ASP A 22 -11.00 16.49 -20.42
N PHE A 23 -10.02 16.60 -21.33
CA PHE A 23 -8.98 15.58 -21.43
C PHE A 23 -8.06 15.57 -20.20
N ASP A 24 -7.75 16.73 -19.63
CA ASP A 24 -6.82 16.86 -18.52
C ASP A 24 -7.46 16.35 -17.22
N GLU A 25 -8.74 16.66 -17.01
CA GLU A 25 -9.57 16.13 -15.92
C GLU A 25 -9.74 14.61 -16.04
N PHE A 26 -10.03 14.11 -17.24
CA PHE A 26 -10.10 12.67 -17.49
C PHE A 26 -8.75 11.98 -17.26
N TYR A 27 -7.65 12.61 -17.69
CA TYR A 27 -6.30 12.09 -17.51
C TYR A 27 -5.96 11.98 -16.02
N LEU A 28 -6.27 13.00 -15.23
CA LEU A 28 -6.07 12.98 -13.78
C LEU A 28 -6.86 11.85 -13.13
N LEU A 29 -8.13 11.67 -13.49
CA LEU A 29 -8.95 10.54 -13.03
C LEU A 29 -8.30 9.20 -13.38
N ALA A 30 -7.87 9.03 -14.63
CA ALA A 30 -7.24 7.80 -15.08
C ALA A 30 -5.98 7.49 -14.27
N CYS A 31 -5.16 8.52 -13.98
CA CYS A 31 -3.99 8.38 -13.12
C CYS A 31 -4.35 7.95 -11.69
N ILE A 32 -5.40 8.52 -11.09
CA ILE A 32 -5.87 8.14 -9.76
C ILE A 32 -6.34 6.68 -9.75
N LEU A 33 -7.14 6.27 -10.74
CA LEU A 33 -7.67 4.91 -10.86
C LEU A 33 -6.57 3.87 -11.09
N VAL A 34 -5.59 4.17 -11.93
CA VAL A 34 -4.42 3.30 -12.13
C VAL A 34 -3.64 3.18 -10.82
N SER A 35 -3.42 4.29 -10.12
CA SER A 35 -2.71 4.29 -8.83
C SER A 35 -3.43 3.45 -7.78
N LEU A 36 -4.77 3.52 -7.71
CA LEU A 36 -5.57 2.66 -6.83
C LEU A 36 -5.46 1.18 -7.19
N LYS A 37 -5.51 0.86 -8.48
CA LYS A 37 -5.39 -0.52 -8.97
C LYS A 37 -4.04 -1.12 -8.59
N ASP A 38 -2.98 -0.32 -8.73
CA ASP A 38 -1.61 -0.73 -8.45
C ASP A 38 -1.23 -0.61 -6.96
N LYS A 39 -2.14 -0.08 -6.12
CA LYS A 39 -1.95 0.18 -4.67
C LYS A 39 -0.86 1.20 -4.36
N GLU A 40 -0.70 2.16 -5.27
CA GLU A 40 0.26 3.26 -5.23
C GLU A 40 -0.45 4.60 -4.99
N GLU A 41 -1.72 4.59 -4.53
CA GLU A 41 -2.52 5.81 -4.33
C GLU A 41 -1.83 6.82 -3.42
N LYS A 42 -1.16 6.36 -2.36
CA LYS A 42 -0.42 7.22 -1.43
C LYS A 42 0.78 7.90 -2.10
N GLN A 43 1.49 7.17 -2.96
CA GLN A 43 2.62 7.71 -3.74
C GLN A 43 2.14 8.74 -4.76
N PHE A 44 0.99 8.48 -5.38
CA PHE A 44 0.37 9.42 -6.30
C PHE A 44 -0.02 10.72 -5.59
N ILE A 45 -0.74 10.64 -4.46
CA ILE A 45 -1.14 11.80 -3.66
C ILE A 45 0.07 12.65 -3.29
N TYR A 46 1.18 12.05 -2.87
CA TYR A 46 2.37 12.82 -2.52
C TYR A 46 3.06 13.48 -3.73
N ARG A 47 3.24 12.74 -4.83
CA ARG A 47 3.89 13.28 -6.04
C ARG A 47 3.09 14.39 -6.68
N HIS A 48 1.77 14.27 -6.64
CA HIS A 48 0.81 15.20 -7.21
C HIS A 48 0.06 15.97 -6.12
N SER A 49 0.71 16.22 -4.97
CA SER A 49 0.05 16.77 -3.79
C SER A 49 -0.67 18.08 -4.04
N ARG A 50 -0.11 18.92 -4.93
CA ARG A 50 -0.75 20.17 -5.30
C ARG A 50 -2.01 19.98 -6.12
N THR A 51 -1.94 19.15 -7.16
CA THR A 51 -3.09 18.84 -8.01
C THR A 51 -4.18 18.13 -7.22
N VAL A 52 -3.82 17.22 -6.32
CA VAL A 52 -4.80 16.55 -5.44
C VAL A 52 -5.37 17.54 -4.43
N PHE A 53 -4.58 18.47 -3.90
CA PHE A 53 -5.09 19.51 -3.01
C PHE A 53 -6.12 20.38 -3.69
N GLU A 54 -5.81 20.89 -4.89
CA GLU A 54 -6.71 21.71 -5.70
C GLU A 54 -7.96 20.92 -6.15
N LEU A 55 -7.87 19.60 -6.30
CA LEU A 55 -9.02 18.73 -6.57
C LEU A 55 -9.93 18.55 -5.33
N LEU A 56 -9.35 18.57 -4.12
CA LEU A 56 -10.09 18.38 -2.87
C LEU A 56 -10.78 19.66 -2.39
N ASP A 57 -10.17 20.82 -2.65
CA ASP A 57 -10.67 22.16 -2.31
C ASP A 57 -11.75 22.60 -3.33
N GLU A 58 -12.99 22.16 -3.10
CA GLU A 58 -14.10 22.36 -4.03
C GLU A 58 -14.58 23.83 -4.00
N ASP A 59 -14.51 24.48 -2.85
CA ASP A 59 -14.95 25.86 -2.67
C ASP A 59 -13.85 26.92 -2.95
N GLY A 60 -12.61 26.49 -3.18
CA GLY A 60 -11.47 27.35 -3.48
C GLY A 60 -10.98 28.16 -2.28
N SER A 61 -11.24 27.68 -1.06
CA SER A 61 -10.85 28.30 0.20
C SER A 61 -9.34 28.29 0.45
N GLN A 62 -8.57 27.49 -0.31
CA GLN A 62 -7.16 27.18 -0.08
C GLN A 62 -6.90 26.37 1.19
N SER A 63 -7.94 25.69 1.66
CA SER A 63 -7.91 24.75 2.77
C SER A 63 -8.86 23.59 2.44
N ILE A 64 -8.65 22.44 3.06
CA ILE A 64 -9.51 21.28 2.84
C ILE A 64 -10.29 21.01 4.12
N SER A 65 -11.60 21.18 4.06
CA SER A 65 -12.51 20.87 5.16
C SER A 65 -12.67 19.35 5.36
N ALA A 66 -13.12 18.95 6.55
CA ALA A 66 -13.43 17.55 6.82
C ALA A 66 -14.53 16.98 5.90
N SER A 67 -15.48 17.82 5.46
CA SER A 67 -16.52 17.47 4.49
C SER A 67 -15.93 17.12 3.13
N GLU A 68 -15.07 18.00 2.61
CA GLU A 68 -14.38 17.80 1.33
C GLU A 68 -13.48 16.57 1.41
N PHE A 69 -12.63 16.48 2.43
CA PHE A 69 -11.76 15.32 2.59
C PHE A 69 -12.54 13.99 2.64
N SER A 70 -13.69 13.96 3.32
CA SER A 70 -14.56 12.79 3.39
C SER A 70 -15.25 12.49 2.05
N ALA A 71 -15.66 13.53 1.31
CA ALA A 71 -16.29 13.39 0.01
C ALA A 71 -15.37 12.66 -0.98
N PHE A 72 -14.07 12.93 -0.94
CA PHE A 72 -13.07 12.28 -1.79
C PHE A 72 -12.36 11.09 -1.13
N GLY A 73 -12.67 10.78 0.13
CA GLY A 73 -12.04 9.70 0.88
C GLY A 73 -12.12 8.34 0.17
N PHE A 74 -13.18 8.09 -0.59
CA PHE A 74 -13.33 6.86 -1.38
C PHE A 74 -12.29 6.71 -2.50
N LEU A 75 -11.83 7.81 -3.12
CA LEU A 75 -10.81 7.80 -4.18
C LEU A 75 -9.42 7.46 -3.65
N PHE A 76 -9.20 7.63 -2.35
CA PHE A 76 -7.90 7.40 -1.73
C PHE A 76 -7.95 6.33 -0.63
N ASN A 77 -9.09 5.63 -0.54
CA ASN A 77 -9.38 4.61 0.46
C ASN A 77 -9.31 5.11 1.92
N PHE A 78 -9.56 6.40 2.15
CA PHE A 78 -9.76 6.97 3.48
C PHE A 78 -11.25 6.88 3.85
N HIS A 79 -11.56 6.15 4.92
CA HIS A 79 -12.94 5.94 5.36
C HIS A 79 -13.09 6.13 6.87
N GLY A 80 -14.23 6.70 7.28
CA GLY A 80 -14.67 6.75 8.67
C GLY A 80 -13.72 7.52 9.60
N ASP A 81 -13.46 6.94 10.77
CA ASP A 81 -12.67 7.55 11.86
C ASP A 81 -11.24 7.95 11.46
N ALA A 82 -10.72 7.40 10.36
CA ALA A 82 -9.40 7.77 9.85
C ALA A 82 -9.33 9.26 9.48
N VAL A 83 -10.40 9.82 8.90
CA VAL A 83 -10.46 11.25 8.56
C VAL A 83 -10.34 12.07 9.83
N HIS A 84 -11.12 11.78 10.86
CA HIS A 84 -11.09 12.55 12.11
C HIS A 84 -9.72 12.49 12.82
N GLN A 85 -9.03 11.35 12.78
CA GLN A 85 -7.66 11.24 13.31
C GLN A 85 -6.65 12.06 12.50
N ILE A 86 -6.81 12.13 11.17
CA ILE A 86 -5.93 12.94 10.32
C ILE A 86 -6.03 14.40 10.71
N PHE A 87 -7.24 14.95 10.77
CA PHE A 87 -7.41 16.35 11.16
C PHE A 87 -6.83 16.59 12.57
N LYS A 88 -7.08 15.70 13.53
CA LYS A 88 -6.50 15.82 14.87
C LYS A 88 -4.96 15.84 14.90
N ASP A 89 -4.31 15.07 14.04
CA ASP A 89 -2.85 14.91 14.04
C ASP A 89 -2.12 15.96 13.18
N PHE A 90 -2.80 16.54 12.18
CA PHE A 90 -2.18 17.39 11.15
C PHE A 90 -2.73 18.81 11.06
N ASP A 91 -3.91 19.10 11.60
CA ASP A 91 -4.43 20.47 11.78
C ASP A 91 -3.64 21.15 12.90
N ILE A 92 -2.59 21.88 12.53
CA ILE A 92 -1.70 22.60 13.45
C ILE A 92 -2.26 23.99 13.73
N SER A 93 -2.95 24.58 12.74
CA SER A 93 -3.60 25.88 12.84
C SER A 93 -4.75 25.88 13.86
N GLY A 94 -5.44 24.74 13.99
CA GLY A 94 -6.62 24.53 14.83
C GLY A 94 -7.92 25.06 14.21
N ASP A 95 -7.95 25.28 12.90
CA ASP A 95 -9.12 25.79 12.18
C ASP A 95 -10.09 24.69 11.71
N GLN A 96 -9.78 23.42 11.99
CA GLN A 96 -10.52 22.23 11.55
C GLN A 96 -10.49 22.01 10.04
N GLU A 97 -9.56 22.66 9.35
CA GLU A 97 -9.28 22.48 7.95
C GLU A 97 -7.81 22.07 7.78
N LEU A 98 -7.42 21.69 6.57
CA LEU A 98 -6.02 21.39 6.25
C LEU A 98 -5.54 22.37 5.19
N ASP A 99 -4.60 23.24 5.56
CA ASP A 99 -3.89 24.04 4.57
C ASP A 99 -2.98 23.17 3.70
N TYR A 100 -2.43 23.73 2.63
CA TYR A 100 -1.57 22.97 1.72
C TYR A 100 -0.33 22.36 2.40
N LYS A 101 0.25 23.03 3.41
CA LYS A 101 1.43 22.51 4.14
C LYS A 101 1.02 21.35 5.03
N GLU A 102 -0.08 21.47 5.74
CA GLU A 102 -0.65 20.44 6.61
C GLU A 102 -1.05 19.20 5.79
N PHE A 103 -1.75 19.40 4.67
CA PHE A 103 -2.07 18.34 3.72
C PHE A 103 -0.81 17.65 3.17
N LYS A 104 0.23 18.42 2.82
CA LYS A 104 1.49 17.86 2.33
C LYS A 104 2.23 17.06 3.40
N MET A 105 2.20 17.50 4.66
CA MET A 105 2.75 16.76 5.80
C MET A 105 1.99 15.44 6.00
N PHE A 106 0.66 15.49 5.92
CA PHE A 106 -0.19 14.30 5.94
C PHE A 106 0.19 13.30 4.83
N ALA A 107 0.36 13.77 3.59
CA ALA A 107 0.75 12.92 2.46
C ALA A 107 2.12 12.25 2.66
N MET A 108 3.10 13.00 3.19
CA MET A 108 4.41 12.47 3.56
C MET A 108 4.29 11.37 4.64
N ALA A 109 3.55 11.64 5.71
CA ALA A 109 3.38 10.70 6.81
C ALA A 109 2.68 9.39 6.36
N CYS A 110 1.73 9.49 5.44
CA CYS A 110 1.08 8.32 4.83
C CYS A 110 2.09 7.41 4.12
N ILE A 111 3.02 7.99 3.36
CA ILE A 111 4.07 7.24 2.65
C ILE A 111 5.05 6.58 3.61
N ASP A 112 5.53 7.33 4.61
CA ASP A 112 6.50 6.80 5.56
C ASP A 112 5.92 5.61 6.33
N ARG A 113 4.66 5.73 6.76
CA ARG A 113 3.94 4.63 7.41
C ARG A 113 3.79 3.42 6.49
N GLN A 114 3.46 3.63 5.22
CA GLN A 114 3.33 2.56 4.23
C GLN A 114 4.67 1.84 4.01
N ASN A 115 5.75 2.60 3.81
CA ASN A 115 7.10 2.07 3.64
C ASN A 115 7.55 1.22 4.83
N ASP A 116 7.24 1.67 6.06
CA ASP A 116 7.54 0.93 7.28
C ASP A 116 6.75 -0.37 7.39
N ILE A 117 5.46 -0.34 7.07
CA ILE A 117 4.61 -1.54 7.02
C ILE A 117 5.18 -2.54 6.02
N ASP A 118 5.58 -2.09 4.84
CA ASP A 118 6.08 -2.97 3.78
C ASP A 118 7.48 -3.52 4.09
N ARG A 119 8.35 -2.73 4.74
CA ARG A 119 9.60 -3.22 5.31
C ARG A 119 9.34 -4.34 6.33
N ARG A 120 8.47 -4.12 7.31
CA ARG A 120 8.13 -5.11 8.35
C ARG A 120 7.53 -6.39 7.76
N LYS A 121 6.67 -6.28 6.74
CA LYS A 121 6.10 -7.43 6.02
C LYS A 121 7.19 -8.24 5.31
N ARG A 122 8.10 -7.58 4.60
CA ARG A 122 9.24 -8.23 3.93
C ARG A 122 10.12 -8.97 4.93
N ASP A 123 10.50 -8.32 6.02
CA ASP A 123 11.32 -8.93 7.08
C ASP A 123 10.64 -10.17 7.69
N LYS A 124 9.33 -10.09 7.95
CA LYS A 124 8.54 -11.21 8.49
C LYS A 124 8.44 -12.37 7.51
N LEU A 125 8.26 -12.08 6.21
CA LEU A 125 8.20 -13.09 5.16
C LEU A 125 9.55 -13.79 5.02
N GLU A 126 10.66 -13.05 5.02
CA GLU A 126 12.00 -13.60 4.91
C GLU A 126 12.35 -14.48 6.11
N ARG A 127 12.06 -14.03 7.33
CA ARG A 127 12.23 -14.85 8.55
C ARG A 127 11.43 -16.14 8.47
N SER A 128 10.19 -16.08 7.99
CA SER A 128 9.33 -17.26 7.81
C SER A 128 9.88 -18.22 6.75
N ARG A 129 10.47 -17.70 5.67
CA ARG A 129 11.10 -18.51 4.61
C ARG A 129 12.33 -19.25 5.13
N ARG A 130 13.25 -18.55 5.80
CA ARG A 130 14.45 -19.13 6.42
C ARG A 130 14.10 -20.26 7.39
N GLN A 131 13.10 -20.05 8.26
CA GLN A 131 12.64 -21.09 9.19
C GLN A 131 12.05 -22.33 8.49
N ARG A 132 11.38 -22.17 7.34
CA ARG A 132 10.84 -23.30 6.56
C ARG A 132 11.98 -24.09 5.91
N GLU A 133 12.95 -23.40 5.32
CA GLU A 133 14.15 -24.00 4.72
C GLU A 133 14.96 -24.77 5.77
N GLU A 134 15.19 -24.19 6.95
CA GLU A 134 15.88 -24.87 8.06
C GLU A 134 15.13 -26.12 8.55
N LYS A 135 13.80 -26.03 8.69
CA LYS A 135 12.97 -27.18 9.09
C LYS A 135 13.00 -28.29 8.04
N GLN A 136 12.98 -27.95 6.75
CA GLN A 136 13.11 -28.92 5.66
C GLN A 136 14.50 -29.56 5.66
N GLY A 137 15.56 -28.76 5.77
CA GLY A 137 16.94 -29.27 5.87
C GLY A 137 17.13 -30.23 7.04
N ARG A 138 16.62 -29.88 8.24
CA ARG A 138 16.66 -30.78 9.41
C ARG A 138 15.88 -32.08 9.19
N LYS A 139 14.73 -32.04 8.51
CA LYS A 139 13.96 -33.24 8.17
C LYS A 139 14.71 -34.13 7.19
N GLU A 140 15.35 -33.55 6.18
CA GLU A 140 16.11 -34.28 5.17
C GLU A 140 17.37 -34.93 5.76
N VAL A 141 18.13 -34.22 6.59
CA VAL A 141 19.28 -34.81 7.29
C VAL A 141 18.86 -35.98 8.17
N LYS A 142 17.73 -35.87 8.89
CA LYS A 142 17.18 -36.99 9.67
C LYS A 142 16.80 -38.18 8.79
N ARG A 143 16.25 -37.93 7.60
CA ARG A 143 15.90 -38.97 6.63
C ARG A 143 17.14 -39.68 6.09
N LEU A 144 18.17 -38.94 5.68
CA LEU A 144 19.43 -39.49 5.16
C LEU A 144 20.16 -40.33 6.21
N LYS A 145 20.24 -39.86 7.47
CA LYS A 145 20.82 -40.64 8.57
C LYS A 145 20.09 -41.97 8.80
N LYS A 146 18.77 -42.00 8.66
CA LYS A 146 17.98 -43.24 8.77
C LYS A 146 18.27 -44.21 7.63
N ILE A 147 18.44 -43.71 6.41
CA ILE A 147 18.83 -44.52 5.24
C ILE A 147 20.23 -45.11 5.43
N ASP A 148 21.19 -44.31 5.89
CA ASP A 148 22.56 -44.75 6.14
C ASP A 148 22.65 -45.80 7.26
N SER A 149 21.93 -45.62 8.37
CA SER A 149 21.83 -46.65 9.42
C SER A 149 21.15 -47.94 8.98
N SER A 150 20.38 -47.90 7.88
CA SER A 150 19.71 -49.07 7.30
C SER A 150 20.55 -49.72 6.19
N ARG A 151 21.64 -49.08 5.74
CA ARG A 151 22.60 -49.67 4.80
C ARG A 151 23.54 -50.58 5.59
N ASN A 152 23.37 -51.88 5.40
CA ASN A 152 24.27 -52.90 5.92
C ASN A 152 25.59 -52.86 5.13
N TRP A 153 26.62 -52.22 5.70
CA TRP A 153 27.96 -52.12 5.10
C TRP A 153 28.72 -53.47 5.04
N ASN A 154 28.16 -54.56 5.57
CA ASN A 154 28.79 -55.88 5.51
C ASN A 154 28.83 -56.50 4.10
N SER A 155 28.02 -56.04 3.13
CA SER A 155 28.04 -56.58 1.76
C SER A 155 29.04 -55.89 0.81
N LEU A 156 29.62 -54.74 1.18
CA LEU A 156 30.60 -54.02 0.34
C LEU A 156 32.06 -54.25 0.75
N ARG A 157 32.30 -54.80 1.95
CA ARG A 157 33.65 -55.23 2.37
C ARG A 157 34.12 -56.50 1.66
N ASP A 158 33.20 -57.33 1.17
CA ASP A 158 33.55 -58.58 0.47
C ASP A 158 34.04 -58.36 -0.98
N VAL A 159 33.78 -57.20 -1.59
CA VAL A 159 34.19 -56.93 -2.99
C VAL A 159 35.59 -56.30 -3.06
N THR A 160 36.06 -55.62 -2.01
CA THR A 160 37.38 -54.97 -1.98
C THR A 160 38.52 -55.86 -1.45
N CYS A 161 38.24 -57.05 -0.91
CA CYS A 161 39.26 -57.99 -0.46
C CYS A 161 39.74 -59.01 -1.51
N ASN A 162 39.24 -58.97 -2.76
CA ASN A 162 39.64 -59.90 -3.84
C ASN A 162 40.63 -59.32 -4.87
N ILE A 163 41.39 -58.27 -4.54
CA ILE A 163 42.46 -57.71 -5.41
C ILE A 163 43.81 -57.61 -4.67
N LEU A 164 44.16 -58.63 -3.87
CA LEU A 164 45.54 -58.89 -3.47
C LEU A 164 45.85 -60.38 -3.66
#